data_AF-A0A7X9AL52-F1
#
_entry.id   AF-A0A7X9AL52-F1
#
_cell.length_a   1.000
_cell.length_b   1.000
_cell.length_c   1.000
_cell.angle_alpha   90.00
_cell.angle_beta   90.00
_cell.angle_gamma   90.00
#
_symmetry.space_group_name_H-M   'P 1'
#
loop_
_entity.id
_entity.type
_entity.pdbx_description
1 polymer ?
#
loop_
_entity_poly.entity_id
_entity_poly.type
_entity_poly.pdbx_seq_one_letter_code
_entity_poly.pdbx_strand_id
1 'polypeptide(L)' 'MKFGVIVFPGSNCDIDCFHAVGDVLGHEVEYI' A
#
# COMPACT_ATOMS: atom_id res chain seq x y z
N MET A 1 10.76 8.12 -3.42
CA MET A 1 9.41 8.67 -3.71
C MET A 1 8.51 8.21 -2.58
N LYS A 2 7.59 9.05 -2.09
CA LYS A 2 6.70 8.65 -0.98
C LYS A 2 5.42 8.05 -1.55
N PHE A 3 5.05 6.86 -1.08
CA PHE A 3 3.82 6.18 -1.48
C PHE A 3 2.89 6.02 -0.29
N GLY A 4 1.60 6.18 -0.55
CA GLY A 4 0.54 6.01 0.44
C GLY A 4 -0.55 5.09 -0.10
N VAL A 5 -1.02 4.16 0.72
CA VAL A 5 -2.17 3.31 0.40
C VAL A 5 -3.35 3.77 1.26
N ILE A 6 -4.36 4.32 0.60
CA ILE A 6 -5.55 4.86 1.29
C ILE A 6 -6.47 3.71 1.70
N VAL A 7 -6.89 3.69 2.95
CA VAL A 7 -7.78 2.65 3.48
C VAL A 7 -9.20 3.18 3.63
N PHE A 8 -10.15 2.51 2.99
CA PHE A 8 -11.59 2.74 3.18
C PHE A 8 -12.24 1.59 3.97
N PRO A 9 -13.29 1.85 4.78
CA PRO A 9 -13.98 0.79 5.51
C PRO A 9 -14.46 -0.34 4.60
N GLY A 10 -14.00 -1.56 4.87
CA GLY A 10 -14.37 -2.75 4.09
C GLY A 10 -13.54 -2.96 2.81
N SER A 11 -12.52 -2.14 2.54
CA SER A 11 -11.51 -2.44 1.52
C SER A 11 -10.67 -3.66 1.93
N ASN A 12 -10.30 -4.48 0.95
CA ASN A 12 -9.36 -5.57 1.08
C ASN A 12 -8.14 -5.44 0.15
N CYS A 13 -8.28 -4.67 -0.95
CA CYS A 13 -7.23 -4.50 -1.97
C CYS A 13 -6.07 -3.60 -1.50
N ASP A 14 -6.24 -2.88 -0.41
CA ASP A 14 -5.22 -2.06 0.24
C ASP A 14 -4.03 -2.90 0.72
N ILE A 15 -4.26 -4.15 1.13
CA ILE A 15 -3.19 -5.09 1.50
C ILE A 15 -2.35 -5.45 0.27
N ASP A 16 -3.00 -5.76 -0.85
CA ASP A 16 -2.31 -6.11 -2.10
C ASP A 16 -1.48 -4.94 -2.62
N CYS A 17 -2.03 -3.72 -2.56
CA CYS A 17 -1.29 -2.51 -2.93
C CYS A 17 -0.06 -2.29 -2.04
N PHE A 18 -0.19 -2.50 -0.72
CA PHE A 18 0.94 -2.35 0.20
C PHE A 18 2.05 -3.35 -0.10
N HIS A 19 1.72 -4.63 -0.29
CA HIS A 19 2.68 -5.67 -0.67
C HIS A 19 3.35 -5.38 -2.01
N ALA A 20 2.57 -5.00 -3.03
CA ALA A 20 3.11 -4.70 -4.35
C ALA A 20 4.12 -3.53 -4.32
N VAL A 21 3.80 -2.46 -3.61
CA VAL A 21 4.69 -1.29 -3.54
C VAL A 21 5.91 -1.56 -2.65
N GLY A 22 5.70 -2.17 -1.47
CA GLY A 22 6.74 -2.45 -0.50
C GLY A 22 7.69 -3.56 -0.92
N ASP A 23 7.15 -4.75 -1.16
CA ASP A 23 7.95 -5.97 -1.32
C ASP A 23 8.33 -6.22 -2.78
N VAL A 24 7.40 -5.99 -3.72
CA VAL A 24 7.66 -6.27 -5.14
C VAL A 24 8.44 -5.13 -5.80
N LEU A 25 8.03 -3.89 -5.57
CA LEU A 25 8.68 -2.71 -6.15
C LEU A 25 9.82 -2.14 -5.28
N GLY A 26 9.93 -2.55 -4.02
CA GLY A 26 11.02 -2.14 -3.13
C GLY A 26 10.96 -0.67 -2.71
N HIS A 27 9.76 -0.10 -2.63
CA HIS A 27 9.56 1.31 -2.24
C HIS A 27 8.96 1.43 -0.84
N GLU A 28 9.41 2.44 -0.10
CA GLU A 28 8.81 2.81 1.18
C GLU A 28 7.36 3.26 0.98
N VAL A 29 6.44 2.63 1.72
CA VAL A 29 5.00 2.83 1.61
C VAL A 29 4.34 2.76 3.00
N GLU A 30 3.34 3.61 3.21
CA GLU A 30 2.57 3.69 4.46
C GLU A 30 1.07 3.68 4.18
N TYR A 31 0.26 3.22 5.13
CA TYR A 31 -1.19 3.38 5.07
C TYR A 31 -1.60 4.80 5.44
N ILE A 32 -2.61 5.35 4.75
CA ILE A 32 -3.15 6.70 4.96
C ILE A 32 -4.67 6.64 5.16
#